data_AF-G0ZXI4-F1
#
_entry.id   AF-G0ZXI4-F1
#
_cell.length_a   1.000
_cell.length_b   1.000
_cell.length_c   1.000
_cell.angle_alpha   90.00
_cell.angle_beta   90.00
_cell.angle_gamma   90.00
#
_symmetry.space_group_name_H-M   'P 1'
#
loop_
_entity.id
_entity.type
_entity.pdbx_description
1 polymer ?
#
loop_
_entity_poly.entity_id
_entity_poly.type
_entity_poly.pdbx_seq_one_letter_code
_entity_poly.pdbx_strand_id
1 'polypeptide(L)'
;CYTGNEWDATICASGEECAAACCLDGADYAGTYGAKTSGNELSLQFVTQGQYSTNIGSRLYLMESADKYQGFTLLGNEFTFDVDVSGLGCGLNGALYFISMDLDGGKSKYPTNAAGAKFGTGYCDSQCPRDVKFIGGVANVEGWNPSSNDANAGVGNLGACCAEMDIW
;
A
#
# COMPACT_ATOMS: atom_id res chain seq x y z
N CYS A 1 -16.11 -5.00 5.02
CA CYS A 1 -16.04 -3.80 4.18
C CYS A 1 -15.60 -4.10 2.75
N TYR A 2 -14.56 -4.91 2.54
CA TYR A 2 -14.08 -5.24 1.20
C TYR A 2 -13.70 -6.73 1.15
N THR A 3 -14.18 -7.47 0.16
CA THR A 3 -13.91 -8.91 -0.01
C THR A 3 -13.71 -9.22 -1.49
N GLY A 4 -12.67 -9.99 -1.82
CA GLY A 4 -12.29 -10.21 -3.22
C GLY A 4 -11.96 -8.89 -3.88
N ASN A 5 -12.74 -8.49 -4.88
CA ASN A 5 -12.62 -7.20 -5.55
C ASN A 5 -13.82 -6.27 -5.37
N GLU A 6 -14.68 -6.50 -4.36
CA GLU A 6 -15.91 -5.73 -4.15
C GLU A 6 -16.01 -5.10 -2.75
N TRP A 7 -16.61 -3.92 -2.70
CA TRP A 7 -17.04 -3.28 -1.45
C TRP A 7 -18.42 -3.79 -1.02
N ASP A 8 -18.63 -3.95 0.29
CA ASP A 8 -19.92 -4.36 0.85
C ASP A 8 -20.84 -3.15 1.06
N ALA A 9 -21.74 -2.92 0.11
CA ALA A 9 -22.69 -1.81 0.12
C ALA A 9 -23.71 -1.87 1.27
N THR A 10 -23.82 -3.00 1.98
CA THR A 10 -24.70 -3.11 3.16
C THR A 10 -24.08 -2.51 4.42
N ILE A 11 -22.76 -2.32 4.44
CA ILE A 11 -22.02 -1.70 5.54
C ILE A 11 -21.96 -0.18 5.36
N CYS A 12 -21.70 0.29 4.14
CA CYS A 12 -21.54 1.70 3.82
C CYS A 12 -21.77 1.95 2.32
N ALA A 13 -22.32 3.10 1.95
CA ALA A 13 -22.66 3.41 0.56
C ALA A 13 -21.84 4.58 -0.03
N SER A 14 -21.17 5.37 0.80
CA SER A 14 -20.30 6.49 0.39
C SER A 14 -18.88 6.39 0.94
N GLY A 15 -17.98 7.19 0.38
CA GLY A 15 -16.58 7.20 0.78
C GLY A 15 -16.38 7.58 2.26
N GLU A 16 -17.11 8.58 2.75
CA GLU A 16 -17.05 9.03 4.14
C GLU A 16 -17.65 8.01 5.10
N GLU A 17 -18.81 7.43 4.75
CA GLU A 17 -19.44 6.38 5.56
C GLU A 17 -18.53 5.17 5.69
N CYS A 18 -17.93 4.74 4.59
CA CYS A 18 -17.00 3.61 4.59
C CYS A 18 -15.73 3.92 5.40
N ALA A 19 -15.16 5.12 5.28
CA ALA A 19 -14.01 5.50 6.09
C ALA A 19 -14.32 5.53 7.59
N ALA A 20 -15.56 5.87 7.98
CA ALA A 20 -16.00 5.87 9.37
C ALA A 20 -16.37 4.47 9.90
N ALA A 21 -16.99 3.63 9.07
CA ALA A 21 -17.50 2.31 9.47
C ALA A 21 -16.45 1.19 9.38
N CYS A 22 -15.38 1.39 8.62
CA CYS A 22 -14.35 0.39 8.35
C CYS A 22 -13.04 0.70 9.07
N CYS A 23 -12.21 -0.33 9.26
CA CYS A 23 -10.87 -0.18 9.80
C CYS A 23 -9.85 -1.00 8.99
N LEU A 24 -8.59 -0.60 9.11
CA LEU A 24 -7.43 -1.43 8.76
C LEU A 24 -6.95 -2.11 10.04
N ASP A 25 -6.53 -3.36 9.94
CA ASP A 25 -6.04 -4.16 11.06
C ASP A 25 -4.54 -4.51 10.87
N GLY A 26 -3.95 -5.15 11.87
CA GLY A 26 -2.59 -5.65 11.81
C GLY A 26 -2.37 -6.70 10.73
N ALA A 27 -1.10 -6.88 10.36
CA ALA A 27 -0.68 -7.82 9.34
C ALA A 27 0.17 -8.95 9.94
N ASP A 28 -0.15 -10.20 9.60
CA ASP A 28 0.79 -11.31 9.75
C ASP A 28 1.78 -11.31 8.58
N TYR A 29 2.85 -10.53 8.74
CA TYR A 29 3.85 -10.30 7.70
C TYR A 29 4.42 -11.59 7.13
N ALA A 30 4.82 -12.54 7.98
CA ALA A 30 5.54 -13.73 7.54
C ALA A 30 4.60 -14.84 7.01
N GLY A 31 3.49 -15.11 7.71
CA GLY A 31 2.61 -16.24 7.38
C GLY A 31 1.61 -15.92 6.27
N THR A 32 1.14 -14.66 6.19
CA THR A 32 0.12 -14.24 5.23
C THR A 32 0.74 -13.51 4.03
N TYR A 33 1.73 -12.66 4.25
CA TYR A 33 2.31 -11.79 3.21
C TYR A 33 3.71 -12.20 2.74
N GLY A 34 4.35 -13.19 3.37
CA GLY A 34 5.67 -13.67 2.97
C GLY A 34 6.80 -12.65 3.11
N ALA A 35 6.59 -11.62 3.94
CA ALA A 35 7.58 -10.59 4.23
C ALA A 35 8.34 -10.95 5.51
N LYS A 36 9.68 -10.99 5.43
CA LYS A 36 10.56 -11.33 6.56
C LYS A 36 11.76 -10.39 6.59
N THR A 37 12.27 -10.14 7.79
CA THR A 37 13.50 -9.37 7.99
C THR A 37 14.52 -10.15 8.79
N SER A 38 15.80 -9.88 8.54
CA SER A 38 16.93 -10.42 9.31
C SER A 38 18.06 -9.39 9.33
N GLY A 39 18.24 -8.70 10.46
CA GLY A 39 19.20 -7.60 10.55
C GLY A 39 18.84 -6.45 9.59
N ASN A 40 19.64 -6.25 8.55
CA ASN A 40 19.44 -5.23 7.50
C ASN A 40 18.77 -5.78 6.23
N GLU A 41 18.43 -7.07 6.19
CA GLU A 41 17.78 -7.71 5.05
C GLU A 41 16.25 -7.61 5.14
N LEU A 42 15.60 -7.36 4.00
CA LEU A 42 14.17 -7.54 3.77
C LEU A 42 13.97 -8.53 2.62
N SER A 43 13.29 -9.65 2.88
CA SER A 43 12.90 -10.64 1.89
C SER A 43 11.40 -10.57 1.63
N LEU A 44 11.00 -10.46 0.36
CA LEU A 44 9.60 -10.41 -0.07
C LEU A 44 9.30 -11.58 -1.00
N GLN A 45 8.36 -12.45 -0.60
CA GLN A 45 7.87 -13.52 -1.47
C GLN A 45 6.76 -13.03 -2.39
N PHE A 46 6.80 -13.45 -3.65
CA PHE A 46 5.78 -13.05 -4.61
C PHE A 46 4.41 -13.67 -4.33
N VAL A 47 4.35 -14.97 -4.02
CA VAL A 47 3.09 -15.67 -3.72
C VAL A 47 3.20 -16.35 -2.37
N THR A 48 2.27 -16.02 -1.47
CA THR A 48 2.17 -16.65 -0.14
C THR A 48 0.78 -17.28 0.00
N GLN A 49 0.74 -18.60 0.17
CA GLN A 49 -0.50 -19.36 0.33
C GLN A 49 -0.73 -19.65 1.81
N GLY A 50 -1.69 -18.95 2.41
CA GLY A 50 -2.18 -19.20 3.75
C GLY A 50 -3.32 -20.23 3.77
N GLN A 51 -3.83 -20.51 4.96
CA GLN A 51 -4.93 -21.46 5.12
C GLN A 51 -6.26 -20.97 4.49
N TYR A 52 -6.49 -19.66 4.47
CA TYR A 52 -7.76 -19.04 4.07
C TYR A 52 -7.65 -18.06 2.90
N SER A 53 -6.43 -17.74 2.47
CA SER A 53 -6.18 -16.75 1.43
C SER A 53 -4.83 -17.00 0.74
N THR A 54 -4.71 -16.48 -0.47
CA THR A 54 -3.44 -16.40 -1.20
C THR A 54 -3.13 -14.93 -1.44
N ASN A 55 -1.97 -14.47 -0.98
CA ASN A 55 -1.49 -13.11 -1.24
C ASN A 55 -0.53 -13.10 -2.43
N ILE A 56 -0.64 -12.07 -3.27
CA ILE A 56 0.21 -11.84 -4.45
C ILE A 56 0.88 -10.47 -4.33
N GLY A 57 2.22 -10.47 -4.27
CA GLY A 57 3.03 -9.28 -4.14
C GLY A 57 2.89 -8.59 -2.79
N SER A 58 3.65 -7.51 -2.61
CA SER A 58 3.61 -6.69 -1.40
C SER A 58 4.22 -5.32 -1.67
N ARG A 59 3.74 -4.29 -0.98
CA ARG A 59 4.37 -2.95 -0.92
C ARG A 59 4.58 -2.58 0.54
N LEU A 60 5.80 -2.23 0.90
CA LEU A 60 6.19 -1.87 2.27
C LEU A 60 6.88 -0.51 2.26
N TYR A 61 6.84 0.18 3.39
CA TYR A 61 7.52 1.46 3.61
C TYR A 61 8.48 1.33 4.79
N LEU A 62 9.61 2.02 4.72
CA LEU A 62 10.54 2.10 5.83
C LEU A 62 9.99 3.03 6.92
N MET A 63 10.06 2.59 8.18
CA MET A 63 9.52 3.31 9.33
C MET A 63 10.64 3.94 10.17
N GLU A 64 10.50 5.22 10.53
CA GLU A 64 11.37 5.89 11.53
C GLU A 64 10.90 5.52 12.95
N SER A 65 9.58 5.41 13.13
CA SER A 65 8.93 5.05 14.40
C SER A 65 7.61 4.32 14.13
N ALA A 66 6.89 3.92 15.18
CA ALA A 66 5.62 3.20 15.03
C ALA A 66 4.54 3.97 14.23
N ASP A 67 4.58 5.30 14.22
CA ASP A 67 3.54 6.15 13.62
C ASP A 67 4.08 7.12 12.55
N LYS A 68 5.33 6.91 12.08
CA LYS A 68 5.97 7.82 11.11
C LYS A 68 6.90 7.07 10.15
N TYR A 69 6.75 7.33 8.86
CA TYR A 69 7.66 6.85 7.82
C TYR A 69 9.04 7.50 7.95
N GLN A 70 10.08 6.78 7.54
CA GLN A 70 11.41 7.34 7.37
C GLN A 70 11.44 8.24 6.13
N GLY A 71 11.58 9.55 6.35
CA GLY A 71 11.75 10.53 5.27
C GLY A 71 13.20 10.62 4.79
N PHE A 72 13.37 10.95 3.51
CA PHE A 72 14.68 11.13 2.88
C PHE A 72 14.72 12.39 2.03
N THR A 73 15.80 13.17 2.15
CA THR A 73 16.13 14.25 1.23
C THR A 73 17.22 13.74 0.28
N LEU A 74 16.86 13.37 -0.94
CA LEU A 74 17.81 12.75 -1.88
C LEU A 74 18.73 13.76 -2.59
N LEU A 75 18.25 14.99 -2.82
CA LEU A 75 19.01 15.99 -3.57
C LEU A 75 20.33 16.32 -2.86
N GLY A 76 21.45 16.14 -3.58
CA GLY A 76 22.80 16.39 -3.06
C GLY A 76 23.36 15.27 -2.17
N ASN A 77 22.66 14.13 -2.07
CA ASN A 77 23.05 12.97 -1.27
C ASN A 77 23.23 11.71 -2.14
N GLU A 78 23.70 10.63 -1.50
CA GLU A 78 23.86 9.30 -2.09
C GLU A 78 22.97 8.30 -1.34
N PHE A 79 22.34 7.39 -2.09
CA PHE A 79 21.57 6.27 -1.56
C PHE A 79 22.13 4.97 -2.17
N THR A 80 22.31 3.94 -1.36
CA THR A 80 22.88 2.65 -1.80
C THR A 80 22.19 1.51 -1.06
N PHE A 81 22.00 0.40 -1.76
CA PHE A 81 21.45 -0.84 -1.22
C PHE A 81 22.01 -2.02 -2.02
N ASP A 82 22.04 -3.19 -1.37
CA ASP A 82 22.30 -4.46 -2.02
C ASP A 82 20.98 -5.13 -2.38
N VAL A 83 20.95 -5.86 -3.50
CA VAL A 83 19.75 -6.58 -3.96
C VAL A 83 20.12 -7.92 -4.58
N ASP A 84 19.38 -8.96 -4.21
CA ASP A 84 19.41 -10.27 -4.86
C ASP A 84 18.13 -10.46 -5.68
N VAL A 85 18.24 -10.36 -7.00
CA VAL A 85 17.14 -10.62 -7.95
C VAL A 85 17.29 -11.97 -8.66
N SER A 86 18.16 -12.86 -8.18
CA SER A 86 18.42 -14.16 -8.82
C SER A 86 17.18 -15.06 -8.90
N GLY A 87 16.24 -14.89 -7.96
CA GLY A 87 14.93 -15.55 -7.96
C GLY A 87 13.82 -14.81 -8.72
N LEU A 88 14.10 -13.63 -9.30
CA LEU A 88 13.10 -12.76 -9.92
C LEU A 88 13.14 -12.90 -11.45
N GLY A 89 12.23 -13.69 -12.00
CA GLY A 89 12.16 -13.97 -13.44
C GLY A 89 11.37 -12.93 -14.26
N CYS A 90 11.22 -13.21 -15.56
CA CYS A 90 10.48 -12.36 -16.50
C CYS A 90 9.04 -12.09 -16.03
N GLY A 91 8.58 -10.83 -16.17
CA GLY A 91 7.22 -10.41 -15.83
C GLY A 91 7.02 -10.02 -14.36
N LEU A 92 8.06 -10.14 -13.52
CA LEU A 92 8.05 -9.66 -12.14
C LEU A 92 8.88 -8.39 -12.02
N ASN A 93 8.53 -7.58 -11.03
CA ASN A 93 9.29 -6.39 -10.66
C ASN A 93 9.51 -6.37 -9.14
N GLY A 94 10.77 -6.32 -8.73
CA GLY A 94 11.18 -6.07 -7.36
C GLY A 94 11.69 -4.64 -7.30
N ALA A 95 10.83 -3.72 -6.87
CA ALA A 95 11.09 -2.29 -6.97
C ALA A 95 11.55 -1.68 -5.65
N LEU A 96 12.49 -0.74 -5.73
CA LEU A 96 12.87 0.16 -4.66
C LEU A 96 12.83 1.59 -5.19
N TYR A 97 11.93 2.39 -4.63
CA TYR A 97 11.63 3.72 -5.16
C TYR A 97 11.21 4.66 -4.04
N PHE A 98 11.22 5.96 -4.35
CA PHE A 98 10.83 7.02 -3.42
C PHE A 98 9.63 7.78 -3.98
N ILE A 99 8.68 8.08 -3.10
CA ILE A 99 7.47 8.85 -3.42
C ILE A 99 7.28 9.95 -2.39
N SER A 100 6.66 11.05 -2.82
CA SER A 100 6.43 12.23 -1.98
C SER A 100 5.16 12.10 -1.14
N MET A 101 5.07 11.05 -0.32
CA MET A 101 4.01 10.84 0.65
C MET A 101 4.18 11.72 1.90
N ASP A 102 3.08 12.06 2.57
CA ASP A 102 3.12 12.63 3.92
C ASP A 102 3.69 11.61 4.92
N LEU A 103 4.62 12.02 5.78
CA LEU A 103 5.35 11.10 6.69
C LEU A 103 4.46 10.43 7.74
N ASP A 104 3.27 10.99 8.02
CA ASP A 104 2.26 10.40 8.91
C ASP A 104 1.17 9.62 8.15
N GLY A 105 1.38 9.39 6.85
CA GLY A 105 0.40 8.74 5.97
C GLY A 105 -0.83 9.58 5.67
N GLY A 106 -0.76 10.90 5.88
CA GLY A 106 -1.83 11.87 5.66
C GLY A 106 -2.74 12.07 6.88
N LYS A 107 -2.38 11.53 8.05
CA LYS A 107 -3.22 11.56 9.26
C LYS A 107 -3.51 12.98 9.77
N SER A 108 -2.52 13.87 9.73
CA SER A 108 -2.70 15.27 10.12
C SER A 108 -3.50 16.09 9.10
N LYS A 109 -3.43 15.71 7.82
CA LYS A 109 -4.10 16.40 6.72
C LYS A 109 -5.56 15.98 6.57
N TYR A 110 -5.87 14.72 6.86
CA TYR A 110 -7.19 14.12 6.69
C TYR A 110 -7.68 13.55 8.03
N PRO A 111 -8.50 14.29 8.80
CA PRO A 111 -8.92 13.88 10.15
C PRO A 111 -9.67 12.54 10.20
N THR A 112 -10.28 12.11 9.10
CA THR A 112 -10.96 10.82 8.95
C THR A 112 -9.99 9.66 8.73
N ASN A 113 -8.73 9.93 8.37
CA ASN A 113 -7.67 8.92 8.38
C ASN A 113 -7.11 8.74 9.80
N ALA A 114 -7.76 7.90 10.60
CA ALA A 114 -7.28 7.59 11.94
C ALA A 114 -6.09 6.60 11.97
N ALA A 115 -5.84 5.88 10.87
CA ALA A 115 -4.86 4.80 10.80
C ALA A 115 -3.42 5.34 10.62
N GLY A 116 -3.18 6.16 9.59
CA GLY A 116 -1.89 6.80 9.34
C GLY A 116 -0.75 5.84 8.96
N ALA A 117 0.48 6.34 9.05
CA ALA A 117 1.69 5.63 8.60
C ALA A 117 1.88 4.24 9.23
N LYS A 118 1.43 4.05 10.48
CA LYS A 118 1.46 2.76 11.18
C LYS A 118 0.80 1.62 10.39
N PHE A 119 -0.23 1.94 9.61
CA PHE A 119 -1.00 1.00 8.80
C PHE A 119 -0.79 1.21 7.29
N GLY A 120 0.28 1.90 6.89
CA GLY A 120 0.65 2.01 5.48
C GLY A 120 -0.26 2.92 4.64
N THR A 121 -1.00 3.87 5.24
CA THR A 121 -1.89 4.76 4.48
C THR A 121 -1.13 5.87 3.74
N GLY A 122 -1.82 6.50 2.79
CA GLY A 122 -1.34 7.72 2.12
C GLY A 122 -0.55 7.49 0.85
N TYR A 123 -0.55 6.25 0.31
CA TYR A 123 0.14 5.93 -0.94
C TYR A 123 -0.27 6.85 -2.08
N CYS A 124 0.71 7.24 -2.88
CA CYS A 124 0.58 7.99 -4.11
C CYS A 124 1.82 7.71 -4.97
N ASP A 125 1.72 7.88 -6.28
CA ASP A 125 2.87 7.80 -7.18
C ASP A 125 2.61 8.62 -8.46
N SER A 126 3.51 8.53 -9.46
CA SER A 126 3.39 9.29 -10.71
C SER A 126 2.27 8.79 -11.65
N GLN A 127 1.75 7.59 -11.41
CA GLN A 127 0.68 6.95 -12.18
C GLN A 127 -0.72 7.39 -11.71
N CYS A 128 -0.81 8.10 -10.59
CA CYS A 128 -2.08 8.49 -9.97
C CYS A 128 -3.03 7.29 -9.75
N PRO A 129 -2.58 6.22 -9.08
CA PRO A 129 -3.29 4.94 -8.94
C PRO A 129 -4.69 5.12 -8.37
N ARG A 130 -5.65 4.50 -9.06
CA ARG A 130 -7.08 4.53 -8.71
C ARG A 130 -7.56 3.27 -8.00
N ASP A 131 -6.69 2.28 -7.86
CA ASP A 131 -6.93 1.04 -7.13
C ASP A 131 -6.69 1.16 -5.62
N VAL A 132 -6.11 2.29 -5.17
CA VAL A 132 -5.96 2.60 -3.75
C VAL A 132 -7.35 2.73 -3.10
N LYS A 133 -7.61 1.87 -2.12
CA LYS A 133 -8.92 1.73 -1.46
C LYS A 133 -9.30 2.90 -0.57
N PHE A 134 -8.32 3.61 -0.01
CA PHE A 134 -8.54 4.80 0.81
C PHE A 134 -7.60 5.92 0.36
N ILE A 135 -8.16 7.05 -0.08
CA ILE A 135 -7.42 8.20 -0.59
C ILE A 135 -7.95 9.45 0.11
N GLY A 136 -7.06 10.27 0.68
CA GLY A 136 -7.47 11.51 1.34
C GLY A 136 -8.40 11.32 2.54
N GLY A 137 -8.32 10.16 3.23
CA GLY A 137 -9.18 9.85 4.38
C GLY A 137 -10.62 9.45 4.02
N VAL A 138 -10.92 9.20 2.75
CA VAL A 138 -12.20 8.62 2.31
C VAL A 138 -11.99 7.27 1.62
N ALA A 139 -12.96 6.38 1.69
CA ALA A 139 -12.93 5.15 0.90
C ALA A 139 -13.20 5.46 -0.58
N ASN A 140 -12.44 4.85 -1.47
CA ASN A 140 -12.57 5.00 -2.92
C ASN A 140 -13.67 4.09 -3.49
N VAL A 141 -14.87 4.15 -2.90
CA VAL A 141 -15.99 3.25 -3.21
C VAL A 141 -16.84 3.74 -4.39
N GLU A 142 -16.89 5.05 -4.61
CA GLU A 142 -17.69 5.63 -5.69
C GLU A 142 -17.16 5.25 -7.06
N GLY A 143 -18.05 4.73 -7.91
CA GLY A 143 -17.68 4.28 -9.26
C GLY A 143 -16.72 3.08 -9.27
N TRP A 144 -16.63 2.33 -8.17
CA TRP A 144 -15.75 1.17 -8.08
C TRP A 144 -16.06 0.15 -9.19
N ASN A 145 -15.04 -0.13 -10.00
CA ASN A 145 -15.10 -1.09 -11.09
C ASN A 145 -14.13 -2.25 -10.80
N PRO A 146 -14.63 -3.46 -10.50
CA PRO A 146 -13.79 -4.64 -10.27
C PRO A 146 -12.90 -4.96 -11.47
N SER A 147 -11.65 -5.36 -11.22
CA SER A 147 -10.76 -5.79 -12.29
C SER A 147 -11.22 -7.11 -12.90
N SER A 148 -11.07 -7.25 -14.22
CA SER A 148 -11.37 -8.48 -14.95
C SER A 148 -10.23 -9.50 -14.92
N ASN A 149 -9.03 -9.09 -14.52
CA ASN A 149 -7.82 -9.92 -14.52
C ASN A 149 -7.09 -9.96 -13.15
N ASP A 150 -7.63 -9.29 -12.14
CA ASP A 150 -7.16 -9.37 -10.75
C ASP A 150 -8.36 -9.54 -9.81
N ALA A 151 -8.41 -10.69 -9.13
CA ALA A 151 -9.52 -11.03 -8.24
C ALA A 151 -9.55 -10.22 -6.93
N ASN A 152 -8.50 -9.44 -6.63
CA ASN A 152 -8.35 -8.68 -5.38
C ASN A 152 -8.30 -7.16 -5.58
N ALA A 153 -8.42 -6.70 -6.83
CA ALA A 153 -8.28 -5.31 -7.21
C ALA A 153 -9.45 -4.81 -8.08
N GLY A 154 -9.55 -3.51 -8.15
CA GLY A 154 -10.50 -2.75 -8.96
C GLY A 154 -10.07 -1.29 -8.92
N VAL A 155 -10.85 -0.40 -9.52
CA VAL A 155 -10.54 1.03 -9.54
C VAL A 155 -11.76 1.86 -9.15
N GLY A 156 -11.59 2.83 -8.26
CA GLY A 156 -12.61 3.81 -7.89
C GLY A 156 -12.41 5.14 -8.61
N ASN A 157 -13.27 6.13 -8.38
CA ASN A 157 -13.18 7.44 -9.05
C ASN A 157 -11.96 8.27 -8.67
N LEU A 158 -11.42 8.09 -7.45
CA LEU A 158 -10.27 8.84 -6.96
C LEU A 158 -8.95 8.21 -7.41
N GLY A 159 -7.93 9.04 -7.62
CA GLY A 159 -6.54 8.64 -7.87
C GLY A 159 -5.57 9.40 -6.95
N ALA A 160 -4.48 8.76 -6.56
CA ALA A 160 -3.51 9.34 -5.61
C ALA A 160 -2.18 9.70 -6.30
N CYS A 161 -1.96 10.98 -6.57
CA CYS A 161 -0.78 11.46 -7.33
C CYS A 161 0.29 12.08 -6.43
N CYS A 162 1.56 11.79 -6.69
CA CYS A 162 2.69 12.57 -6.18
C CYS A 162 3.95 12.37 -7.03
N ALA A 163 5.02 13.11 -6.72
CA ALA A 163 6.31 12.91 -7.37
C ALA A 163 6.91 11.56 -6.97
N GLU A 164 7.52 10.89 -7.93
CA GLU A 164 8.11 9.55 -7.82
C GLU A 164 9.54 9.57 -8.39
N MET A 165 10.44 8.84 -7.73
CA MET A 165 11.78 8.56 -8.18
C MET A 165 12.02 7.05 -8.09
N ASP A 166 11.90 6.38 -9.22
CA ASP A 166 12.20 4.95 -9.38
C ASP A 166 13.72 4.73 -9.37
N ILE A 167 14.27 4.29 -8.24
CA ILE A 167 15.70 3.98 -8.13
C ILE A 167 16.01 2.62 -8.77
N TRP A 168 15.12 1.64 -8.58
CA TRP A 168 15.24 0.29 -9.10
C TRP A 168 13.87 -0.34 -9.35
#